data_AF-A0A9D7U308-F1
#
_entry.id   AF-A0A9D7U308-F1
#
_cell.length_a   1.000
_cell.length_b   1.000
_cell.length_c   1.000
_cell.angle_alpha   90.00
_cell.angle_beta   90.00
_cell.angle_gamma   90.00
#
_symmetry.space_group_name_H-M   'P 1'
#
loop_
_entity.id
_entity.type
_entity.pdbx_description
1 polymer ?
#
loop_
_entity_poly.entity_id
_entity_poly.type
_entity_poly.pdbx_seq_one_letter_code
_entity_poly.pdbx_strand_id
1 'polypeptide(L)' 'MNQLNNADMDFEEYLISKKISPEKFRREDPATFDDWKHDFQFINPDSFTVQKKFLINKIRRMYIAD' A
#
# COMPACT_ATOMS: atom_id res chain seq x y z
N MET A 1 -4.71 3.65 -27.19
CA MET A 1 -5.22 3.98 -25.85
C MET A 1 -4.03 4.44 -25.03
N ASN A 2 -3.99 5.70 -24.64
CA ASN A 2 -2.95 6.21 -23.75
C ASN A 2 -3.11 5.53 -22.39
N GLN A 3 -2.29 4.53 -22.12
CA GLN A 3 -2.03 4.08 -20.77
C GLN A 3 -1.26 5.21 -20.10
N LEU A 4 -1.98 6.06 -19.38
CA LEU A 4 -1.36 6.94 -18.40
C LEU A 4 -0.69 6.01 -17.39
N ASN A 5 0.64 6.01 -17.41
CA ASN A 5 1.47 5.35 -16.41
C ASN A 5 1.10 5.93 -15.04
N ASN A 6 0.20 5.28 -14.30
CA ASN A 6 0.04 5.52 -12.86
C ASN A 6 1.19 4.86 -12.08
N ALA A 7 2.42 5.04 -12.58
CA ALA A 7 3.66 4.55 -11.97
C ALA A 7 4.27 5.59 -11.01
N ASP A 8 3.61 6.73 -10.80
CA ASP A 8 4.19 7.89 -10.12
C ASP A 8 3.90 7.95 -8.61
N MET A 9 3.06 7.07 -8.06
CA MET A 9 2.78 7.04 -6.62
C MET A 9 3.76 6.11 -5.91
N ASP A 10 4.52 6.63 -4.94
CA ASP A 10 5.35 5.80 -4.08
C ASP A 10 4.49 4.91 -3.16
N PHE A 11 5.01 3.75 -2.75
CA PHE A 11 4.28 2.82 -1.88
C PHE A 11 3.88 3.48 -0.54
N GLU A 12 4.72 4.35 0.03
CA GLU A 12 4.39 5.04 1.28
C GLU A 12 3.29 6.09 1.08
N GLU A 13 3.33 6.83 -0.03
CA GLU A 13 2.25 7.74 -0.43
C GLU A 13 0.93 6.99 -0.65
N TYR A 14 1.00 5.80 -1.25
CA TYR A 14 -0.14 4.91 -1.39
C TYR A 14 -0.72 4.53 -0.02
N LEU A 15 0.11 4.08 0.93
CA LEU A 15 -0.34 3.72 2.27
C LEU A 15 -1.02 4.91 2.98
N ILE A 16 -0.43 6.09 2.90
CA ILE A 16 -1.00 7.32 3.45
C ILE A 16 -2.37 7.62 2.81
N SER A 17 -2.50 7.48 1.49
CA SER A 17 -3.79 7.64 0.79
C SER A 17 -4.87 6.66 1.27
N LYS A 18 -4.46 5.50 1.80
CA LYS A 18 -5.34 4.49 2.41
C LYS A 18 -5.53 4.67 3.91
N LYS A 19 -5.06 5.78 4.50
CA LYS A 19 -5.07 6.06 5.95
C LYS A 19 -4.27 5.03 6.76
N ILE A 20 -3.19 4.53 6.19
CA ILE A 20 -2.24 3.61 6.84
C ILE A 20 -0.95 4.39 7.10
N SER A 21 -0.45 4.38 8.33
CA SER A 21 0.86 4.96 8.68
C SER A 21 1.98 4.02 8.22
N PRO A 22 2.85 4.43 7.27
CA PRO A 22 3.96 3.59 6.81
C PRO A 22 4.94 3.27 7.95
N GLU A 23 5.21 4.23 8.84
CA GLU A 23 6.07 4.02 10.01
C GLU A 23 5.50 2.95 10.96
N LYS A 24 4.23 3.07 11.37
CA LYS A 24 3.60 2.10 12.29
C LYS A 24 3.56 0.72 11.64
N PHE A 25 3.20 0.64 10.35
CA PHE A 25 3.14 -0.62 9.62
C PHE A 25 4.52 -1.28 9.51
N ARG A 26 5.53 -0.55 9.03
CA ARG A 26 6.91 -1.06 8.89
C ARG A 26 7.49 -1.53 10.22
N ARG A 27 7.23 -0.81 11.32
CA ARG A 27 7.75 -1.15 12.65
C ARG A 27 7.10 -2.40 13.24
N GLU A 28 5.78 -2.55 13.06
CA GLU A 28 5.02 -3.61 13.73
C GLU A 28 4.90 -4.89 12.88
N ASP A 29 4.98 -4.78 11.55
CA ASP A 29 4.95 -5.91 10.62
C ASP A 29 5.88 -5.66 9.41
N PRO A 30 7.20 -5.69 9.63
CA PRO A 30 8.20 -5.41 8.58
C PRO A 30 8.14 -6.43 7.43
N ALA A 31 7.83 -7.69 7.72
CA ALA A 31 7.76 -8.75 6.70
C ALA A 31 6.63 -8.46 5.71
N THR A 32 5.40 -8.21 6.19
CA THR A 32 4.28 -7.87 5.31
C THR A 32 4.51 -6.53 4.61
N PHE A 33 5.14 -5.56 5.28
CA PHE A 33 5.49 -4.28 4.67
C PHE A 33 6.41 -4.46 3.46
N ASP A 34 7.50 -5.21 3.60
CA ASP A 34 8.47 -5.43 2.54
C ASP A 34 7.88 -6.27 1.39
N ASP A 35 7.09 -7.29 1.69
CA ASP A 35 6.36 -8.07 0.68
C ASP A 35 5.40 -7.18 -0.13
N TRP A 36 4.66 -6.30 0.55
CA TRP A 36 3.74 -5.39 -0.12
C TRP A 36 4.47 -4.34 -0.94
N LYS A 37 5.58 -3.81 -0.42
CA LYS A 37 6.43 -2.88 -1.15
C LYS A 37 6.98 -3.52 -2.41
N HIS A 38 7.39 -4.78 -2.34
CA HIS A 38 7.84 -5.55 -3.51
C HIS A 38 6.69 -5.77 -4.51
N ASP A 39 5.55 -6.29 -4.06
CA ASP A 39 4.36 -6.50 -4.91
C ASP A 39 3.94 -5.20 -5.63
N PHE A 40 3.97 -4.06 -4.91
CA PHE A 40 3.57 -2.75 -5.42
C PHE A 40 4.47 -2.22 -6.55
N GLN A 41 5.70 -2.71 -6.68
CA GLN A 41 6.60 -2.34 -7.79
C GLN A 41 6.14 -2.89 -9.14
N PHE A 42 5.34 -3.97 -9.16
CA PHE A 42 4.97 -4.66 -10.39
C PHE A 42 3.53 -4.42 -10.83
N ILE A 43 2.68 -3.85 -9.97
CA ILE A 43 1.26 -3.63 -10.26
C ILE A 43 0.84 -2.20 -9.92
N ASN A 44 -0.09 -1.65 -10.71
CA ASN A 44 -0.61 -0.31 -10.45
C ASN A 44 -1.42 -0.24 -9.13
N PRO A 45 -1.54 0.96 -8.51
CA PRO A 45 -2.18 1.13 -7.20
C PRO A 45 -3.64 0.62 -7.12
N ASP A 46 -4.40 0.75 -8.20
CA ASP A 46 -5.79 0.30 -8.26
C ASP A 46 -5.88 -1.23 -8.25
N SER A 47 -5.04 -1.89 -9.05
CA SER A 47 -4.93 -3.35 -9.09
C SER A 47 -4.46 -3.89 -7.75
N PHE A 48 -3.47 -3.25 -7.13
CA PHE A 48 -3.02 -3.59 -5.77
C PHE A 48 -4.17 -3.48 -4.77
N THR A 49 -4.95 -2.39 -4.83
CA THR A 49 -6.10 -2.16 -3.94
C THR A 49 -7.17 -3.23 -4.09
N VAL A 50 -7.47 -3.66 -5.32
CA VAL A 50 -8.45 -4.72 -5.59
C VAL A 50 -7.95 -6.06 -5.03
N GLN A 51 -6.70 -6.43 -5.33
CA GLN A 51 -6.12 -7.71 -4.90
C GLN A 51 -5.98 -7.83 -3.38
N LYS A 52 -5.61 -6.74 -2.71
CA LYS A 52 -5.33 -6.73 -1.26
C LYS A 52 -6.47 -6.09 -0.44
N LYS A 53 -7.66 -5.85 -1.01
CA LYS A 53 -8.77 -5.09 -0.39
C LYS A 53 -9.05 -5.45 1.07
N PHE A 54 -9.17 -6.74 1.38
CA PHE A 54 -9.45 -7.20 2.74
C PHE A 54 -8.27 -7.00 3.69
N LEU A 55 -7.05 -7.19 3.19
CA LEU A 55 -5.84 -7.00 3.98
C LEU A 55 -5.61 -5.51 4.23
N ILE A 56 -5.80 -4.64 3.23
CA ILE A 56 -5.70 -3.17 3.39
C ILE A 56 -6.65 -2.71 4.49
N ASN A 57 -7.88 -3.22 4.50
CA ASN A 57 -8.84 -2.92 5.56
C ASN A 57 -8.40 -3.40 6.95
N LYS A 58 -7.73 -4.55 7.02
CA LYS A 58 -7.17 -5.11 8.26
C LYS A 58 -6.00 -4.25 8.75
N ILE A 59 -5.02 -3.97 7.89
CA ILE A 59 -3.83 -3.15 8.16
C ILE A 59 -4.23 -1.74 8.59
N ARG A 60 -5.19 -1.10 7.91
CA ARG A 60 -5.70 0.23 8.28
C ARG A 60 -6.26 0.32 9.69
N ARG A 61 -6.93 -0.73 10.19
CA ARG A 61 -7.45 -0.75 11.56
C ARG A 61 -6.33 -0.92 12.61
N MET A 62 -5.20 -1.51 12.23
CA MET A 62 -4.06 -1.68 13.13
C MET A 62 -3.13 -0.46 13.12
N TYR A 63 -2.88 0.14 11.95
CA TYR A 63 -1.84 1.15 11.77
C TYR A 63 -2.40 2.44 11.16
N ILE A 64 -3.34 3.09 11.84
CA ILE A 64 -3.97 4.32 11.32
C ILE A 64 -2.96 5.48 11.20
N ALA A 65 -2.99 6.17 10.07
CA ALA A 65 -2.31 7.46 9.90
C ALA A 65 -3.12 8.56 10.60
N ASP A 66 -2.42 9.42 11.34
CA ASP A 66 -3.03 10.54 12.09
C ASP A 66 -3.46 11.69 11.16
#